data_AF-A0A2S6Q3P2-F1
#
_entry.id   AF-A0A2S6Q3P2-F1
#
_cell.length_a   1.000
_cell.length_b   1.000
_cell.length_c   1.000
_cell.angle_alpha   90.00
_cell.angle_beta   90.00
_cell.angle_gamma   90.00
#
_symmetry.space_group_name_H-M   'P 1'
#
loop_
_entity.id
_entity.type
_entity.pdbx_description
1 polymer ?
#
loop_
_entity_poly.entity_id
_entity_poly.type
_entity_poly.pdbx_seq_one_letter_code
_entity_poly.pdbx_strand_id
1 'polypeptide(L)'
;MKKGAMFGLDARIALAIFGALSVISGAALYSAIQNAKITRIEATFNELSKAMESYFLDTGSWFSKTLNYYNIGNISNNYDSALGWKGPYWPGTSSANTGLEIPQLTGSKSTDLSYSALSARSSVSWGSDMSSISRQSCSSREDCYVYIYKYTMNANEYSDIRALYDLLDSNVDNNDGPGDGKVRASYSGSGNNFTFYYRLMPLPYY
;
A
#
# COMPACT_ATOMS: atom_id res chain seq x y z
N MET A 1 -66.67 -23.43 10.87
CA MET A 1 -65.68 -22.33 10.99
C MET A 1 -64.31 -22.91 11.33
N LYS A 2 -63.39 -23.05 10.36
CA LYS A 2 -61.93 -23.21 10.57
C LYS A 2 -61.21 -22.70 9.31
N LYS A 3 -61.00 -21.38 9.20
CA LYS A 3 -60.13 -20.73 8.20
C LYS A 3 -59.21 -19.79 8.95
N GLY A 4 -58.00 -20.25 9.29
CA GLY A 4 -57.08 -19.43 10.07
C GLY A 4 -55.71 -20.04 10.38
N ALA A 5 -55.27 -21.08 9.67
CA ALA A 5 -54.00 -21.77 9.98
C ALA A 5 -52.98 -21.80 8.82
N MET A 6 -53.29 -21.23 7.65
CA MET A 6 -52.44 -21.38 6.45
C MET A 6 -51.50 -20.17 6.18
N PHE A 7 -51.72 -19.03 6.84
CA PHE A 7 -50.86 -17.84 6.71
C PHE A 7 -49.58 -17.88 7.56
N GLY A 8 -49.44 -18.85 8.47
CA GLY A 8 -48.27 -18.95 9.37
C GLY A 8 -47.14 -19.83 8.84
N LEU A 9 -47.44 -20.79 7.95
CA LEU A 9 -46.44 -21.72 7.43
C LEU A 9 -45.57 -21.05 6.37
N ASP A 10 -46.20 -20.42 5.37
CA ASP A 10 -45.48 -19.77 4.27
C ASP A 10 -44.72 -18.52 4.72
N ALA A 11 -45.20 -17.81 5.74
CA ALA A 11 -44.52 -16.66 6.32
C ALA A 11 -43.17 -17.05 6.99
N ARG A 12 -43.10 -18.23 7.61
CA ARG A 12 -41.84 -18.73 8.22
C ARG A 12 -40.84 -19.18 7.16
N ILE A 13 -41.32 -19.82 6.09
CA ILE A 13 -40.49 -20.21 4.96
C ILE A 13 -39.95 -18.95 4.27
N ALA A 14 -40.78 -17.95 4.02
CA ALA A 14 -40.36 -16.68 3.43
C ALA A 14 -39.32 -15.95 4.32
N LEU A 15 -39.54 -15.87 5.63
CA LEU A 15 -38.59 -15.26 6.56
C LEU A 15 -37.25 -16.01 6.56
N ALA A 16 -37.26 -17.34 6.49
CA ALA A 16 -36.04 -18.14 6.40
C ALA A 16 -35.29 -17.88 5.08
N ILE A 17 -36.01 -17.74 3.96
CA ILE A 17 -35.40 -17.40 2.66
C ILE A 17 -34.81 -15.99 2.70
N PHE A 18 -35.53 -14.99 3.19
CA PHE A 18 -35.00 -13.62 3.32
C PHE A 18 -33.82 -13.53 4.29
N GLY A 19 -33.86 -14.31 5.38
CA GLY A 19 -32.74 -14.44 6.31
C GLY A 19 -31.51 -15.07 5.66
N ALA A 20 -31.68 -16.13 4.87
CA ALA A 20 -30.56 -16.75 4.17
C ALA A 20 -29.99 -15.84 3.06
N LEU A 21 -30.86 -15.19 2.27
CA LEU A 21 -30.45 -14.26 1.22
C LEU A 21 -29.72 -13.03 1.80
N SER A 22 -30.16 -12.50 2.94
CA SER A 22 -29.49 -11.34 3.56
C SER A 22 -28.06 -11.67 4.02
N VAL A 23 -27.84 -12.87 4.57
CA VAL A 23 -26.49 -13.34 4.95
C VAL A 23 -25.60 -13.50 3.72
N ILE A 24 -26.11 -14.11 2.65
CA ILE A 24 -25.36 -14.29 1.39
C ILE A 24 -25.00 -12.92 0.79
N SER A 25 -25.99 -12.03 0.69
CA SER A 25 -25.77 -10.66 0.17
C SER A 25 -24.79 -9.87 1.03
N GLY A 26 -24.81 -10.04 2.36
CA GLY A 26 -23.87 -9.39 3.27
C GLY A 26 -22.42 -9.83 3.05
N ALA A 27 -22.19 -11.14 2.93
CA ALA A 27 -20.86 -11.69 2.63
C ALA A 27 -20.35 -11.25 1.26
N ALA A 28 -21.22 -11.27 0.24
CA ALA A 28 -20.87 -10.82 -1.11
C ALA A 28 -20.54 -9.31 -1.15
N LEU A 29 -21.34 -8.48 -0.47
CA LEU A 29 -21.11 -7.04 -0.39
C LEU A 29 -19.78 -6.72 0.33
N TYR A 30 -19.49 -7.40 1.44
CA TYR A 30 -18.22 -7.23 2.15
C TYR A 30 -17.03 -7.58 1.27
N SER A 31 -17.08 -8.72 0.57
CA SER A 31 -16.02 -9.13 -0.37
C SER A 31 -15.84 -8.12 -1.50
N ALA A 32 -16.93 -7.62 -2.09
CA ALA A 32 -16.87 -6.61 -3.14
C ALA A 32 -16.20 -5.31 -2.66
N ILE A 33 -16.46 -4.88 -1.42
CA ILE A 33 -15.83 -3.70 -0.82
C ILE A 33 -14.33 -3.92 -0.63
N GLN A 34 -13.90 -5.10 -0.14
CA GLN A 34 -12.47 -5.40 0.02
C GLN A 34 -11.74 -5.40 -1.32
N ASN A 35 -12.32 -6.03 -2.35
CA ASN A 35 -11.75 -6.04 -3.69
C ASN A 35 -11.61 -4.61 -4.26
N ALA A 36 -12.65 -3.77 -4.11
CA ALA A 36 -12.58 -2.38 -4.54
C ALA A 36 -11.49 -1.59 -3.80
N LYS A 37 -11.27 -1.85 -2.50
CA LYS A 37 -10.20 -1.23 -1.72
C LYS A 37 -8.81 -1.63 -2.24
N ILE A 38 -8.59 -2.91 -2.52
CA ILE A 38 -7.31 -3.41 -3.08
C ILE A 38 -7.05 -2.79 -4.44
N THR A 39 -8.02 -2.84 -5.35
CA THR A 39 -7.89 -2.25 -6.70
C THR A 39 -7.57 -0.76 -6.63
N ARG A 40 -8.20 -0.01 -5.71
CA ARG A 40 -7.89 1.40 -5.49
C ARG A 40 -6.43 1.58 -5.05
N ILE A 41 -5.97 0.79 -4.07
CA ILE A 41 -4.60 0.88 -3.54
C ILE A 41 -3.57 0.58 -4.64
N GLU A 42 -3.75 -0.50 -5.41
CA GLU A 42 -2.86 -0.85 -6.50
C GLU A 42 -2.84 0.23 -7.59
N ALA A 43 -4.01 0.79 -7.93
CA ALA A 43 -4.10 1.91 -8.85
C ALA A 43 -3.32 3.13 -8.32
N THR A 44 -3.44 3.46 -7.03
CA THR A 44 -2.68 4.55 -6.39
C THR A 44 -1.17 4.33 -6.51
N PHE A 45 -0.66 3.11 -6.27
CA PHE A 45 0.77 2.81 -6.41
C PHE A 45 1.24 2.82 -7.87
N ASN A 46 0.39 2.42 -8.82
CA ASN A 46 0.69 2.53 -10.25
C ASN A 46 0.77 4.00 -10.69
N GLU A 47 -0.16 4.85 -10.26
CA GLU A 47 -0.09 6.29 -10.53
C GLU A 47 1.13 6.94 -9.88
N LEU A 48 1.53 6.50 -8.69
CA LEU A 48 2.77 6.96 -8.06
C LEU A 48 4.00 6.59 -8.90
N SER A 49 4.05 5.38 -9.44
CA SER A 49 5.14 4.94 -10.33
C SER A 49 5.19 5.81 -11.60
N LYS A 50 4.03 6.09 -12.23
CA LYS A 50 3.93 6.99 -13.39
C LYS A 50 4.37 8.41 -13.08
N ALA A 51 4.06 8.92 -11.89
CA ALA A 51 4.50 10.24 -11.43
C ALA A 51 6.03 10.31 -11.31
N MET A 52 6.65 9.25 -10.78
CA MET A 52 8.10 9.12 -10.68
C MET A 52 8.76 9.04 -12.07
N GLU A 53 8.18 8.28 -12.99
CA GLU A 53 8.64 8.21 -14.39
C GLU A 53 8.52 9.56 -15.09
N SER A 54 7.40 10.28 -14.92
CA SER A 54 7.18 11.60 -15.52
C SER A 54 8.21 12.61 -15.05
N TYR A 55 8.51 12.62 -13.74
CA TYR A 55 9.60 13.44 -13.18
C TYR A 55 10.95 13.12 -13.84
N PHE A 56 11.26 11.83 -13.99
CA PHE A 56 12.51 11.40 -14.62
C PHE A 56 12.61 11.82 -16.09
N LEU A 57 11.51 11.67 -16.85
CA LEU A 57 11.45 12.05 -18.26
C LEU A 57 11.61 13.56 -18.49
N ASP A 58 11.02 14.39 -17.61
CA ASP A 58 11.09 15.84 -17.76
C ASP A 58 12.43 16.44 -17.30
N THR A 59 13.00 15.89 -16.23
CA THR A 59 14.25 16.42 -15.63
C THR A 59 15.50 15.74 -16.17
N GLY A 60 15.37 14.57 -16.82
CA GLY A 60 16.49 13.75 -17.28
C GLY A 60 17.32 13.14 -16.15
N SER A 61 16.88 13.24 -14.90
CA SER A 61 17.63 12.77 -13.73
C SER A 61 16.71 12.09 -12.72
N TRP A 62 17.21 11.01 -12.11
CA TRP A 62 16.50 10.33 -11.04
C TRP A 62 16.61 11.12 -9.74
N PHE A 63 15.70 10.86 -8.79
CA PHE A 63 15.69 11.52 -7.50
C PHE A 63 17.05 11.48 -6.82
N SER A 64 17.48 12.65 -6.35
CA SER A 64 18.59 12.75 -5.40
C SER A 64 18.25 11.98 -4.11
N LYS A 65 19.29 11.61 -3.35
CA LYS A 65 19.12 10.88 -2.09
C LYS A 65 19.52 11.76 -0.91
N THR A 66 18.71 11.73 0.14
CA THR A 66 19.11 12.18 1.48
C THR A 66 19.31 10.93 2.33
N LEU A 67 20.55 10.69 2.76
CA LEU A 67 20.97 9.42 3.38
C LEU A 67 20.67 8.22 2.45
N ASN A 68 19.75 7.34 2.84
CA ASN A 68 19.36 6.15 2.08
C ASN A 68 18.00 6.30 1.38
N TYR A 69 17.39 7.48 1.42
CA TYR A 69 16.03 7.73 0.94
C TYR A 69 16.04 8.64 -0.28
N TYR A 70 15.18 8.33 -1.26
CA TYR A 70 14.93 9.22 -2.38
C TYR A 70 14.17 10.46 -1.93
N ASN A 71 14.54 11.60 -2.49
CA ASN A 71 13.81 12.85 -2.30
C ASN A 71 12.50 12.84 -3.13
N ILE A 72 11.60 11.90 -2.80
CA ILE A 72 10.36 11.65 -3.55
C ILE A 72 9.38 12.83 -3.49
N GLY A 73 9.44 13.68 -2.47
CA GLY A 73 8.63 14.90 -2.38
C GLY A 73 8.82 15.88 -3.56
N ASN A 74 9.90 15.72 -4.34
CA ASN A 74 10.13 16.48 -5.58
C ASN A 74 9.07 16.23 -6.66
N ILE A 75 8.33 15.12 -6.62
CA ILE A 75 7.23 14.91 -7.56
C ILE A 75 6.05 15.88 -7.31
N SER A 76 5.93 16.41 -6.09
CA SER A 76 4.89 17.40 -5.74
C SER A 76 5.44 18.83 -5.72
N ASN A 77 6.62 19.07 -5.12
CA ASN A 77 7.01 20.43 -4.72
C ASN A 77 8.36 20.93 -5.28
N ASN A 78 9.06 20.15 -6.13
CA ASN A 78 10.36 20.51 -6.72
C ASN A 78 11.39 21.13 -5.73
N TYR A 79 11.58 20.54 -4.55
CA TYR A 79 12.55 21.01 -3.56
C TYR A 79 13.97 21.17 -4.09
N ASP A 80 14.38 20.32 -5.03
CA ASP A 80 15.72 20.31 -5.61
C ASP A 80 15.89 21.33 -6.74
N SER A 81 14.84 22.08 -7.11
CA SER A 81 14.86 23.02 -8.24
C SER A 81 15.34 22.37 -9.53
N ALA A 82 14.86 21.14 -9.81
CA ALA A 82 15.31 20.35 -10.95
C ALA A 82 15.02 21.08 -12.27
N LEU A 83 16.04 21.18 -13.12
CA LEU A 83 15.92 21.77 -14.46
C LEU A 83 14.92 20.94 -15.29
N GLY A 84 14.05 21.62 -16.04
CA GLY A 84 13.08 20.95 -16.90
C GLY A 84 11.85 20.40 -16.17
N TRP A 85 11.76 20.53 -14.84
CA TRP A 85 10.58 20.14 -14.08
C TRP A 85 9.32 20.89 -14.55
N LYS A 86 8.29 20.12 -14.91
CA LYS A 86 6.97 20.61 -15.35
C LYS A 86 5.86 20.20 -14.37
N GLY A 87 6.22 19.69 -13.20
CA GLY A 87 5.29 19.20 -12.19
C GLY A 87 4.44 20.32 -11.54
N PRO A 88 3.49 19.97 -10.65
CA PRO A 88 3.41 18.72 -9.89
C PRO A 88 2.94 17.50 -10.70
N TYR A 89 3.56 16.35 -10.44
CA TYR A 89 3.21 15.04 -11.03
C TYR A 89 2.34 14.19 -10.10
N TRP A 90 2.19 14.61 -8.84
CA TRP A 90 1.41 13.91 -7.82
C TRP A 90 0.44 14.88 -7.15
N PRO A 91 -0.83 14.50 -6.95
CA PRO A 91 -1.83 15.38 -6.31
C PRO A 91 -1.67 15.47 -4.78
N GLY A 92 -0.99 14.51 -4.15
CA GLY A 92 -0.73 14.54 -2.71
C GLY A 92 0.31 15.59 -2.35
N THR A 93 0.23 16.12 -1.14
CA THR A 93 1.20 17.10 -0.66
C THR A 93 2.48 16.44 -0.20
N SER A 94 3.52 17.25 -0.04
CA SER A 94 4.76 16.83 0.57
C SER A 94 5.11 17.84 1.66
N SER A 95 5.44 17.35 2.86
CA SER A 95 5.92 18.20 3.96
C SER A 95 7.45 18.23 4.05
N ALA A 96 8.14 17.35 3.33
CA ALA A 96 9.61 17.24 3.33
C ALA A 96 10.10 16.60 2.03
N ASN A 97 11.35 16.84 1.63
CA ASN A 97 11.92 16.29 0.41
C ASN A 97 11.84 14.74 0.34
N THR A 98 12.02 14.02 1.44
CA THR A 98 11.95 12.54 1.48
C THR A 98 10.57 11.99 1.83
N GLY A 99 9.55 12.83 2.02
CA GLY A 99 8.25 12.43 2.56
C GLY A 99 7.08 12.86 1.67
N LEU A 100 6.25 11.90 1.28
CA LEU A 100 5.10 12.11 0.41
C LEU A 100 3.80 11.74 1.12
N GLU A 101 2.75 12.53 0.97
CA GLU A 101 1.38 12.12 1.30
C GLU A 101 0.82 11.22 0.20
N ILE A 102 0.30 10.05 0.59
CA ILE A 102 -0.42 9.14 -0.31
C ILE A 102 -1.87 9.10 0.16
N PRO A 103 -2.73 10.00 -0.35
CA PRO A 103 -4.05 10.20 0.21
C PRO A 103 -4.96 8.99 0.01
N GLN A 104 -5.79 8.70 1.02
CA GLN A 104 -6.81 7.65 1.01
C GLN A 104 -6.26 6.22 0.90
N LEU A 105 -5.00 6.00 1.29
CA LEU A 105 -4.41 4.67 1.26
C LEU A 105 -5.00 3.80 2.37
N THR A 106 -4.89 4.28 3.62
CA THR A 106 -5.44 3.62 4.81
C THR A 106 -6.84 4.11 5.17
N GLY A 107 -7.20 5.32 4.73
CA GLY A 107 -8.43 6.02 5.15
C GLY A 107 -8.22 6.91 6.38
N SER A 108 -7.02 6.90 6.96
CA SER A 108 -6.60 7.77 8.07
C SER A 108 -5.63 8.82 7.55
N LYS A 109 -6.01 10.10 7.65
CA LYS A 109 -5.18 11.20 7.15
C LYS A 109 -3.81 11.26 7.84
N SER A 110 -3.73 10.99 9.15
CA SER A 110 -2.45 10.99 9.86
C SER A 110 -1.53 9.87 9.38
N THR A 111 -2.10 8.69 9.11
CA THR A 111 -1.35 7.52 8.65
C THR A 111 -0.89 7.68 7.20
N ASP A 112 -1.68 8.38 6.38
CA ASP A 112 -1.45 8.60 4.95
C ASP A 112 -0.36 9.65 4.64
N LEU A 113 0.26 10.25 5.66
CA LEU A 113 1.35 11.24 5.52
C LEU A 113 2.74 10.57 5.55
N SER A 114 3.73 11.26 4.95
CA SER A 114 5.17 10.97 5.13
C SER A 114 5.62 9.56 4.74
N TYR A 115 5.15 9.05 3.60
CA TYR A 115 5.75 7.87 2.96
C TYR A 115 7.09 8.26 2.34
N SER A 116 8.08 7.38 2.46
CA SER A 116 9.41 7.59 1.90
C SER A 116 9.72 6.53 0.86
N ALA A 117 10.62 6.82 -0.07
CA ALA A 117 11.03 5.88 -1.09
C ALA A 117 12.51 5.49 -0.95
N LEU A 118 12.83 4.26 -1.29
CA LEU A 118 14.19 3.74 -1.29
C LEU A 118 14.36 2.64 -2.34
N SER A 119 15.59 2.21 -2.56
CA SER A 119 15.92 1.11 -3.48
C SER A 119 16.34 -0.14 -2.71
N ALA A 120 15.88 -1.30 -3.14
CA ALA A 120 16.26 -2.59 -2.60
C ALA A 120 16.16 -3.71 -3.66
N ARG A 121 16.83 -4.84 -3.40
CA ARG A 121 16.74 -6.00 -4.28
C ARG A 121 15.42 -6.73 -4.12
N SER A 122 14.83 -7.17 -5.24
CA SER A 122 13.54 -7.84 -5.22
C SER A 122 13.61 -9.36 -5.40
N SER A 123 14.60 -9.90 -6.11
CA SER A 123 14.72 -11.35 -6.42
C SER A 123 15.15 -12.18 -5.22
N VAL A 124 15.55 -11.54 -4.14
CA VAL A 124 16.01 -12.19 -2.91
C VAL A 124 15.02 -11.93 -1.78
N SER A 125 14.74 -12.98 -1.02
CA SER A 125 14.04 -12.87 0.25
C SER A 125 14.82 -11.97 1.20
N TRP A 126 14.12 -11.15 1.97
CA TRP A 126 14.70 -10.39 3.08
C TRP A 126 14.64 -11.16 4.41
N GLY A 127 14.13 -12.39 4.40
CA GLY A 127 13.92 -13.24 5.57
C GLY A 127 12.46 -13.68 5.71
N SER A 128 12.22 -14.72 6.52
CA SER A 128 10.88 -15.28 6.72
C SER A 128 10.20 -14.79 8.00
N ASP A 129 10.97 -14.26 8.96
CA ASP A 129 10.46 -13.76 10.24
C ASP A 129 10.53 -12.24 10.24
N MET A 130 9.38 -11.60 10.40
CA MET A 130 9.20 -10.15 10.40
C MET A 130 10.11 -9.43 11.40
N SER A 131 10.52 -10.08 12.49
CA SER A 131 11.44 -9.54 13.50
C SER A 131 12.92 -9.60 13.11
N SER A 132 13.27 -10.36 12.08
CA SER A 132 14.64 -10.52 11.59
C SER A 132 14.79 -10.17 10.10
N ILE A 133 13.81 -9.48 9.51
CA ILE A 133 13.86 -9.01 8.13
C ILE A 133 15.03 -8.06 7.94
N SER A 134 15.89 -8.37 6.97
CA SER A 134 17.00 -7.50 6.57
C SER A 134 16.89 -7.17 5.10
N ARG A 135 16.57 -5.90 4.84
CA ARG A 135 16.49 -5.36 3.48
C ARG A 135 17.82 -5.56 2.76
N GLN A 136 17.78 -6.20 1.60
CA GLN A 136 18.96 -6.45 0.80
C GLN A 136 19.29 -5.23 -0.08
N SER A 137 20.47 -4.66 0.17
CA SER A 137 20.98 -3.52 -0.59
C SER A 137 21.22 -3.88 -2.06
N CYS A 138 21.05 -2.88 -2.91
CA CYS A 138 21.39 -2.94 -4.32
C CYS A 138 22.91 -3.05 -4.53
N SER A 139 23.41 -4.25 -4.82
CA SER A 139 24.83 -4.49 -5.17
C SER A 139 25.10 -4.40 -6.67
N SER A 140 24.09 -4.71 -7.49
CA SER A 140 24.08 -4.62 -8.94
C SER A 140 22.84 -3.86 -9.39
N ARG A 141 22.86 -3.29 -10.61
CA ARG A 141 21.70 -2.58 -11.18
C ARG A 141 20.58 -3.56 -11.59
N GLU A 142 20.97 -4.77 -11.98
CA GLU A 142 20.04 -5.87 -12.22
C GLU A 142 19.35 -6.23 -10.91
N ASP A 143 18.01 -6.30 -10.92
CA ASP A 143 17.13 -6.64 -9.78
C ASP A 143 16.89 -5.55 -8.71
N CYS A 144 17.23 -4.30 -8.99
CA CYS A 144 16.90 -3.20 -8.08
C CYS A 144 15.55 -2.57 -8.36
N TYR A 145 14.71 -2.52 -7.33
CA TYR A 145 13.40 -1.90 -7.38
C TYR A 145 13.29 -0.76 -6.38
N VAL A 146 12.45 0.19 -6.71
CA VAL A 146 12.02 1.26 -5.83
C VAL A 146 10.88 0.74 -4.98
N TYR A 147 11.04 0.87 -3.67
CA TYR A 147 10.00 0.57 -2.69
C TYR A 147 9.54 1.88 -2.07
N ILE A 148 8.23 2.07 -2.04
CA ILE A 148 7.63 3.01 -1.09
C ILE A 148 7.55 2.32 0.27
N TYR A 149 7.84 3.04 1.34
CA TYR A 149 7.81 2.48 2.67
C TYR A 149 7.27 3.49 3.69
N LYS A 150 6.67 2.94 4.75
CA LYS A 150 6.15 3.68 5.90
C LYS A 150 6.67 3.01 7.16
N TYR A 151 7.36 3.78 7.98
CA TYR A 151 7.72 3.40 9.34
C TYR A 151 6.74 4.05 10.31
N THR A 152 6.29 3.30 11.31
CA THR A 152 5.48 3.84 12.39
C THR A 152 5.91 3.28 13.74
N MET A 153 5.70 4.10 14.78
CA MET A 153 5.84 3.75 16.20
C MET A 153 4.56 4.07 16.98
N ASN A 154 3.58 4.69 16.31
CA ASN A 154 2.32 5.12 16.92
C ASN A 154 1.33 3.96 16.89
N ALA A 155 0.62 3.72 17.99
CA ALA A 155 -0.31 2.59 18.10
C ALA A 155 -1.45 2.61 17.06
N ASN A 156 -1.96 3.80 16.73
CA ASN A 156 -3.06 3.94 15.77
C ASN A 156 -2.57 3.71 14.35
N GLU A 157 -1.48 4.37 13.96
CA GLU A 157 -0.87 4.18 12.64
C GLU A 157 -0.38 2.74 12.46
N TYR A 158 0.14 2.11 13.51
CA TYR A 158 0.52 0.70 13.50
C TYR A 158 -0.65 -0.19 13.09
N SER A 159 -1.82 -0.01 13.71
CA SER A 159 -3.01 -0.80 13.38
C SER A 159 -3.42 -0.61 11.91
N ASP A 160 -3.41 0.63 11.42
CA ASP A 160 -3.78 0.97 10.04
C ASP A 160 -2.81 0.36 9.02
N ILE A 161 -1.50 0.55 9.24
CA ILE A 161 -0.45 0.07 8.33
C ILE A 161 -0.33 -1.46 8.39
N ARG A 162 -0.55 -2.08 9.56
CA ARG A 162 -0.60 -3.53 9.68
C ARG A 162 -1.78 -4.11 8.91
N ALA A 163 -2.97 -3.50 9.04
CA ALA A 163 -4.15 -3.92 8.28
C ALA A 163 -3.95 -3.71 6.76
N LEU A 164 -3.24 -2.66 6.34
CA LEU A 164 -2.85 -2.46 4.95
C LEU A 164 -1.91 -3.57 4.45
N TYR A 165 -0.89 -3.91 5.25
CA TYR A 165 0.03 -5.02 4.94
C TYR A 165 -0.74 -6.34 4.79
N ASP A 166 -1.52 -6.75 5.80
CA ASP A 166 -2.22 -8.04 5.78
C ASP A 166 -3.19 -8.11 4.58
N LEU A 167 -3.85 -7.00 4.24
CA LEU A 167 -4.75 -6.91 3.07
C LEU A 167 -3.98 -7.07 1.75
N LEU A 168 -2.83 -6.44 1.60
CA LEU A 168 -2.05 -6.50 0.36
C LEU A 168 -1.31 -7.82 0.23
N ASP A 169 -0.70 -8.34 1.29
CA ASP A 169 0.03 -9.61 1.29
C ASP A 169 -0.89 -10.77 0.88
N SER A 170 -2.11 -10.83 1.42
CA SER A 170 -3.05 -11.89 1.08
C SER A 170 -3.57 -11.84 -0.36
N ASN A 171 -3.62 -10.65 -0.98
CA ASN A 171 -4.25 -10.45 -2.29
C ASN A 171 -3.25 -10.23 -3.45
N VAL A 172 -2.05 -9.73 -3.15
CA VAL A 172 -1.02 -9.40 -4.15
C VAL A 172 0.02 -10.52 -4.22
N ASP A 173 0.46 -11.03 -3.07
CA ASP A 173 1.57 -11.98 -2.99
C ASP A 173 1.17 -13.36 -2.39
N ASN A 174 -0.12 -13.57 -2.13
CA ASN A 174 -0.69 -14.83 -1.61
C ASN A 174 -0.12 -15.28 -0.26
N ASN A 175 0.24 -14.34 0.62
CA ASN A 175 0.87 -14.61 1.92
C ASN A 175 2.22 -15.35 1.79
N ASP A 176 3.07 -14.93 0.84
CA ASP A 176 4.40 -15.53 0.65
C ASP A 176 5.39 -15.17 1.77
N GLY A 177 5.04 -14.20 2.61
CA GLY A 177 5.71 -13.88 3.86
C GLY A 177 6.32 -12.47 3.88
N PRO A 178 6.77 -12.01 5.05
CA PRO A 178 7.11 -10.60 5.25
C PRO A 178 8.35 -10.13 4.46
N GLY A 179 9.17 -11.03 3.93
CA GLY A 179 10.41 -10.71 3.22
C GLY A 179 10.41 -11.01 1.74
N ASP A 180 9.31 -11.50 1.19
CA ASP A 180 9.19 -11.93 -0.20
C ASP A 180 8.20 -11.04 -0.96
N GLY A 181 7.85 -11.37 -2.20
CA GLY A 181 6.83 -10.62 -2.93
C GLY A 181 7.11 -9.13 -3.25
N LYS A 182 6.03 -8.46 -3.66
CA LYS A 182 5.91 -7.00 -3.84
C LYS A 182 5.69 -6.29 -2.51
N VAL A 183 5.03 -6.93 -1.56
CA VAL A 183 4.56 -6.42 -0.28
C VAL A 183 5.44 -7.02 0.81
N ARG A 184 6.16 -6.16 1.53
CA ARG A 184 7.07 -6.61 2.60
C ARG A 184 6.81 -5.86 3.88
N ALA A 185 7.20 -6.46 5.00
CA ALA A 185 7.08 -5.84 6.31
C ALA A 185 8.23 -6.24 7.23
N SER A 186 8.48 -5.42 8.27
CA SER A 186 9.45 -5.74 9.32
C SER A 186 9.06 -5.10 10.64
N TYR A 187 9.49 -5.72 11.73
CA TYR A 187 9.52 -5.10 13.05
C TYR A 187 10.93 -4.59 13.37
N SER A 188 11.01 -3.41 13.99
CA SER A 188 12.28 -2.87 14.49
C SER A 188 12.24 -2.77 16.02
N GLY A 189 12.80 -3.76 16.71
CA GLY A 189 12.81 -3.79 18.18
C GLY A 189 11.47 -4.18 18.79
N SER A 190 11.12 -3.59 19.94
CA SER A 190 9.91 -3.94 20.71
C SER A 190 8.76 -2.94 20.52
N GLY A 191 7.52 -3.42 20.56
CA GLY A 191 6.32 -2.58 20.57
C GLY A 191 5.72 -2.37 19.18
N ASN A 192 5.30 -1.14 18.88
CA ASN A 192 4.56 -0.79 17.66
C ASN A 192 5.45 -0.39 16.49
N ASN A 193 6.74 -0.75 16.53
CA ASN A 193 7.73 -0.36 15.53
C ASN A 193 7.59 -1.23 14.28
N PHE A 194 6.75 -0.81 13.35
CA PHE A 194 6.43 -1.55 12.14
C PHE A 194 6.84 -0.77 10.90
N THR A 195 7.43 -1.48 9.95
CA THR A 195 7.77 -0.93 8.65
C THR A 195 7.07 -1.71 7.56
N PHE A 196 6.28 -1.03 6.74
CA PHE A 196 5.65 -1.57 5.54
C PHE A 196 6.43 -1.14 4.31
N TYR A 197 6.54 -2.01 3.31
CA TYR A 197 7.15 -1.74 2.02
C TYR A 197 6.24 -2.24 0.89
N TYR A 198 6.15 -1.46 -0.19
CA TYR A 198 5.49 -1.86 -1.43
C TYR A 198 6.39 -1.57 -2.63
N ARG A 199 6.62 -2.58 -3.46
CA ARG A 199 7.45 -2.51 -4.67
C ARG A 199 6.71 -1.75 -5.77
N LEU A 200 7.25 -0.61 -6.18
CA LEU A 200 6.67 0.25 -7.21
C LEU A 200 7.16 -0.14 -8.61
N MET A 201 8.43 0.16 -8.90
CA MET A 201 8.99 0.09 -10.25
C MET A 201 10.47 -0.33 -10.19
N PRO A 202 11.03 -0.92 -11.26
CA PRO A 202 12.47 -1.12 -11.35
C PRO A 202 13.18 0.24 -11.31
N LEU A 203 14.40 0.25 -10.76
CA LEU A 203 15.22 1.44 -10.79
C LEU A 203 15.59 1.76 -12.26
N PRO A 204 15.34 2.98 -12.77
CA PRO A 204 15.60 3.29 -14.16
C PRO A 204 17.10 3.21 -14.50
N TYR A 205 17.37 2.75 -15.72
CA TYR A 205 18.71 2.60 -16.27
C TYR A 205 19.24 3.96 -16.74
N TYR A 206 20.50 4.26 -16.39
CA TYR A 206 21.35 5.23 -17.10
C TYR A 206 22.31 4.47 -18.00
#